data_AF-X1EPD3-F1
#
_entry.id   AF-X1EPD3-F1
#
_cell.length_a   1.000
_cell.length_b   1.000
_cell.length_c   1.000
_cell.angle_alpha   90.00
_cell.angle_beta   90.00
_cell.angle_gamma   90.00
#
_symmetry.space_group_name_H-M   'P 1'
#
loop_
_entity.id
_entity.type
_entity.pdbx_description
1 polymer ?
#
loop_
_entity_poly.entity_id
_entity_poly.type
_entity_poly.pdbx_seq_one_letter_code
_entity_poly.pdbx_strand_id
1 'polypeptide(L)'
;WDEKSELEIGGYLVVDNLSMGRPSMGGIRMLSDVTPSDIHNLARGMTLKNGAANLPYGGGKLGIVAESNLSPEEHVGVVRGISRLIRRYRDVYVPGPDVGTNDADMKTIAIENGLDSAVSKPADMGGNRIDELGAAAGGVIIALQTLLEIMPRLRVLPQFVNLEIPESKDLEILIQGFGAVGAHAARIMKERIPEVKIIGISDLEGYLFNKSGLPIEELFKFWKEQKLVTNAYFKENIILEGYKHPTKFSTNPNNL
;
A
#
# COMPACT_ATOMS: atom_id res chain seq x y z
N TRP A 1 -25.18 7.19 -19.16
CA TRP A 1 -26.00 8.02 -18.27
C TRP A 1 -27.26 7.21 -17.99
N ASP A 2 -27.48 6.83 -16.74
CA ASP A 2 -28.63 6.03 -16.32
C ASP A 2 -29.55 6.91 -15.47
N GLU A 3 -30.51 7.56 -16.13
CA GLU A 3 -31.46 8.48 -15.48
C GLU A 3 -32.40 7.79 -14.48
N LYS A 4 -32.41 6.45 -14.45
CA LYS A 4 -33.22 5.67 -13.50
C LYS A 4 -32.47 5.35 -12.21
N SER A 5 -31.16 5.60 -12.16
CA SER A 5 -30.34 5.41 -10.98
C SER A 5 -30.43 6.65 -10.09
N GLU A 6 -30.79 6.48 -8.82
CA GLU A 6 -30.70 7.54 -7.81
C GLU A 6 -29.25 7.88 -7.44
N LEU A 7 -28.30 7.00 -7.79
CA LEU A 7 -26.88 7.24 -7.61
C LEU A 7 -26.32 8.05 -8.79
N GLU A 8 -25.74 9.21 -8.48
CA GLU A 8 -24.88 9.95 -9.40
C GLU A 8 -23.49 9.31 -9.41
N ILE A 9 -23.11 8.77 -10.57
CA ILE A 9 -21.87 8.01 -10.72
C ILE A 9 -20.97 8.73 -11.73
N GLY A 10 -19.84 9.25 -11.24
CA GLY A 10 -18.90 10.04 -12.03
C GLY A 10 -17.44 9.81 -11.63
N GLY A 11 -16.54 10.11 -12.56
CA GLY A 11 -15.11 9.91 -12.35
C GLY A 11 -14.26 10.24 -13.56
N TYR A 12 -12.95 10.05 -13.41
CA TYR A 12 -11.94 10.33 -14.41
C TYR A 12 -11.14 9.07 -14.71
N LEU A 13 -11.18 8.59 -15.95
CA LEU A 13 -10.26 7.57 -16.44
C LEU A 13 -9.14 8.26 -17.22
N VAL A 14 -7.90 8.08 -16.79
CA VAL A 14 -6.72 8.54 -17.52
C VAL A 14 -5.89 7.34 -17.94
N VAL A 15 -5.59 7.26 -19.24
CA VAL A 15 -4.58 6.37 -19.81
C VAL A 15 -3.43 7.26 -20.25
N ASP A 16 -2.34 7.26 -19.47
CA ASP A 16 -1.21 8.17 -19.70
C ASP A 16 -0.33 7.72 -20.87
N ASN A 17 0.01 6.43 -20.92
CA ASN A 17 0.91 5.92 -21.95
C ASN A 17 0.73 4.41 -22.19
N LEU A 18 0.87 3.98 -23.45
CA LEU A 18 0.78 2.58 -23.90
C LEU A 18 2.02 2.11 -24.70
N SER A 19 3.08 2.91 -24.76
CA SER A 19 4.26 2.62 -25.58
C SER A 19 5.05 1.41 -25.10
N MET A 20 5.14 1.23 -23.77
CA MET A 20 5.83 0.10 -23.14
C MET A 20 4.99 -1.17 -23.08
N GLY A 21 3.72 -1.11 -23.47
CA GLY A 21 2.84 -2.27 -23.50
C GLY A 21 1.35 -1.94 -23.42
N ARG A 22 0.54 -2.97 -23.63
CA ARG A 22 -0.92 -2.91 -23.57
C ARG A 22 -1.47 -4.14 -22.85
N PRO A 23 -2.55 -4.00 -22.07
CA PRO A 23 -3.28 -2.77 -21.78
C PRO A 23 -2.52 -1.84 -20.82
N SER A 24 -3.08 -0.66 -20.53
CA SER A 24 -2.66 0.13 -19.36
C SER A 24 -3.15 -0.53 -18.08
N MET A 25 -2.38 -0.41 -17.00
CA MET A 25 -2.73 -0.95 -15.70
C MET A 25 -2.64 0.13 -14.63
N GLY A 26 -3.60 0.11 -13.70
CA GLY A 26 -3.52 0.89 -12.47
C GLY A 26 -4.78 0.80 -11.62
N GLY A 27 -4.68 1.34 -10.40
CA GLY A 27 -5.75 1.22 -9.40
C GLY A 27 -6.94 2.15 -9.62
N ILE A 28 -8.07 1.82 -8.97
CA ILE A 28 -9.26 2.68 -8.85
C ILE A 28 -9.25 3.37 -7.50
N ARG A 29 -9.15 4.70 -7.50
CA ARG A 29 -9.29 5.52 -6.29
C ARG A 29 -10.72 6.01 -6.16
N MET A 30 -11.31 5.90 -4.97
CA MET A 30 -12.65 6.39 -4.67
C MET A 30 -12.59 7.32 -3.45
N LEU A 31 -12.70 8.63 -3.69
CA LEU A 31 -12.70 9.68 -2.66
C LEU A 31 -13.56 10.86 -3.14
N SER A 32 -14.03 11.70 -2.21
CA SER A 32 -14.89 12.84 -2.54
C SER A 32 -14.14 14.01 -3.16
N ASP A 33 -12.82 14.09 -2.98
CA ASP A 33 -11.96 15.19 -3.38
C ASP A 33 -11.09 14.89 -4.62
N VAL A 34 -11.36 13.79 -5.33
CA VAL A 34 -10.60 13.40 -6.52
C VAL A 34 -10.70 14.47 -7.62
N THR A 35 -9.55 14.95 -8.08
CA THR A 35 -9.48 15.84 -9.25
C THR A 35 -8.90 15.14 -10.50
N PRO A 36 -9.19 15.63 -11.72
CA PRO A 36 -8.55 15.12 -12.94
C PRO A 36 -7.02 15.17 -12.89
N SER A 37 -6.45 16.21 -12.25
CA SER A 37 -5.00 16.40 -12.13
C SER A 37 -4.38 15.30 -11.26
N ASP A 38 -5.04 14.93 -10.16
CA ASP A 38 -4.57 13.85 -9.28
C ASP A 38 -4.53 12.53 -10.04
N ILE A 39 -5.60 12.21 -10.76
CA ILE A 39 -5.70 10.95 -11.51
C ILE A 39 -4.69 10.91 -12.66
N HIS A 40 -4.47 12.04 -13.35
CA HIS A 40 -3.43 12.13 -14.37
C HIS A 40 -2.03 11.88 -13.80
N ASN A 41 -1.69 12.52 -12.68
CA ASN A 41 -0.39 12.33 -12.03
C ASN A 41 -0.20 10.88 -11.55
N LEU A 42 -1.25 10.25 -11.01
CA LEU A 42 -1.23 8.84 -10.61
C LEU A 42 -1.09 7.89 -11.81
N ALA A 43 -1.77 8.16 -12.94
CA ALA A 43 -1.63 7.38 -14.17
C ALA A 43 -0.20 7.47 -14.73
N ARG A 44 0.39 8.67 -14.73
CA ARG A 44 1.79 8.87 -15.10
C ARG A 44 2.75 8.14 -14.16
N GLY A 45 2.47 8.12 -12.86
CA GLY A 45 3.18 7.30 -11.89
C GLY A 45 3.14 5.81 -12.25
N MET A 46 1.99 5.30 -12.70
CA MET A 46 1.86 3.91 -13.16
C MET A 46 2.67 3.64 -14.44
N THR A 47 2.72 4.57 -15.40
CA THR A 47 3.58 4.44 -16.60
C THR A 47 5.03 4.26 -16.19
N LEU A 48 5.53 5.14 -15.33
CA LEU A 48 6.93 5.10 -14.87
C LEU A 48 7.21 3.83 -14.06
N LYS A 49 6.29 3.44 -13.17
CA LYS A 49 6.41 2.23 -12.35
C LYS A 49 6.46 0.97 -13.21
N ASN A 50 5.54 0.81 -14.14
CA ASN A 50 5.46 -0.36 -15.01
C ASN A 50 6.67 -0.43 -15.94
N GLY A 51 7.10 0.72 -16.49
CA GLY A 51 8.31 0.81 -17.31
C GLY A 51 9.58 0.47 -16.53
N ALA A 52 9.75 0.99 -15.30
CA ALA A 52 10.89 0.68 -14.44
C ALA A 52 10.94 -0.80 -14.03
N ALA A 53 9.78 -1.42 -13.84
CA ALA A 53 9.65 -2.85 -13.55
C ALA A 53 9.74 -3.73 -14.82
N ASN A 54 9.95 -3.14 -16.00
CA ASN A 54 9.99 -3.82 -17.30
C ASN A 54 8.75 -4.72 -17.54
N LEU A 55 7.59 -4.24 -17.12
CA LEU A 55 6.32 -4.94 -17.32
C LEU A 55 5.72 -4.57 -18.68
N PRO A 56 5.03 -5.49 -19.37
CA PRO A 56 4.42 -5.26 -20.69
C PRO A 56 3.10 -4.47 -20.58
N TYR A 57 3.04 -3.47 -19.71
CA TYR A 57 1.85 -2.67 -19.44
C TYR A 57 2.11 -1.18 -19.58
N GLY A 58 1.09 -0.47 -20.07
CA GLY A 58 1.03 0.99 -19.98
C GLY A 58 0.66 1.48 -18.59
N GLY A 59 0.54 2.79 -18.42
CA GLY A 59 0.06 3.42 -17.18
C GLY A 59 -1.35 3.97 -17.32
N GLY A 60 -2.22 3.59 -16.40
CA GLY A 60 -3.59 4.10 -16.33
C GLY A 60 -4.02 4.32 -14.88
N LYS A 61 -5.09 5.08 -14.70
CA LYS A 61 -5.71 5.27 -13.39
C LYS A 61 -7.17 5.67 -13.55
N LEU A 62 -8.01 5.19 -12.64
CA LEU A 62 -9.40 5.62 -12.53
C LEU A 62 -9.61 6.28 -11.17
N GLY A 63 -10.23 7.45 -11.18
CA GLY A 63 -10.76 8.10 -9.99
C GLY A 63 -12.28 8.12 -10.03
N ILE A 64 -12.93 7.74 -8.94
CA ILE A 64 -14.37 7.83 -8.74
C ILE A 64 -14.59 8.93 -7.69
N VAL A 65 -15.44 9.90 -8.02
CA VAL A 65 -15.84 10.94 -7.08
C VAL A 65 -17.03 10.39 -6.30
N ALA A 66 -16.80 10.04 -5.04
CA ALA A 66 -17.83 9.49 -4.17
C ALA A 66 -17.54 9.82 -2.69
N GLU A 67 -18.61 10.01 -1.92
CA GLU A 67 -18.50 10.28 -0.49
C GLU A 67 -17.96 9.07 0.29
N SER A 68 -17.29 9.33 1.41
CA SER A 68 -16.69 8.26 2.23
C SER A 68 -17.69 7.50 3.11
N ASN A 69 -18.93 7.95 3.19
CA ASN A 69 -19.97 7.44 4.09
C ASN A 69 -21.06 6.63 3.38
N LEU A 70 -20.81 6.17 2.14
CA LEU A 70 -21.74 5.30 1.43
C LEU A 70 -22.04 4.04 2.25
N SER A 71 -23.31 3.64 2.26
CA SER A 71 -23.68 2.30 2.73
C SER A 71 -23.00 1.22 1.87
N PRO A 72 -22.82 0.00 2.40
CA PRO A 72 -22.25 -1.10 1.62
C PRO A 72 -23.00 -1.35 0.30
N GLU A 73 -24.33 -1.22 0.30
CA GLU A 73 -25.16 -1.38 -0.89
C GLU A 73 -24.91 -0.28 -1.93
N GLU A 74 -24.83 0.98 -1.49
CA GLU A 74 -24.52 2.12 -2.36
C GLU A 74 -23.12 2.02 -2.94
N HIS A 75 -22.13 1.64 -2.13
CA HIS A 75 -20.74 1.43 -2.58
C HIS A 75 -20.69 0.40 -3.73
N VAL A 76 -21.31 -0.76 -3.53
CA VAL A 76 -21.40 -1.79 -4.58
C VAL A 76 -22.17 -1.28 -5.80
N GLY A 77 -23.21 -0.49 -5.61
CA GLY A 77 -23.95 0.19 -6.68
C GLY A 77 -23.05 1.11 -7.52
N VAL A 78 -22.25 1.96 -6.87
CA VAL A 78 -21.28 2.85 -7.51
C VAL A 78 -20.23 2.07 -8.29
N VAL A 79 -19.62 1.05 -7.67
CA VAL A 79 -18.60 0.20 -8.33
C VAL A 79 -19.18 -0.51 -9.55
N ARG A 80 -20.41 -1.04 -9.44
CA ARG A 80 -21.10 -1.69 -10.56
C ARG A 80 -21.40 -0.70 -11.69
N GLY A 81 -21.89 0.49 -11.37
CA GLY A 81 -22.16 1.52 -12.37
C GLY A 81 -20.90 2.00 -13.09
N ILE A 82 -19.81 2.22 -12.35
CA ILE A 82 -18.49 2.53 -12.93
C ILE A 82 -18.00 1.40 -13.81
N SER A 83 -18.13 0.15 -13.38
CA SER A 83 -17.74 -1.01 -14.18
C SER A 83 -18.40 -0.99 -15.57
N ARG A 84 -19.70 -0.67 -15.62
CA ARG A 84 -20.45 -0.54 -16.88
C ARG A 84 -19.97 0.63 -17.74
N LEU A 85 -19.66 1.78 -17.12
CA LEU A 85 -19.14 2.96 -17.82
C LEU A 85 -17.76 2.70 -18.47
N ILE A 86 -16.90 1.93 -17.80
CA ILE A 86 -15.56 1.61 -18.29
C ILE A 86 -15.51 0.36 -19.18
N ARG A 87 -16.62 -0.37 -19.36
CA ARG A 87 -16.68 -1.64 -20.11
C ARG A 87 -16.07 -1.55 -21.51
N ARG A 88 -16.34 -0.45 -22.23
CA ARG A 88 -15.81 -0.20 -23.58
C ARG A 88 -14.28 0.01 -23.62
N TYR A 89 -13.67 0.26 -22.47
CA TYR A 89 -12.23 0.49 -22.34
C TYR A 89 -11.47 -0.71 -21.75
N ARG A 90 -12.14 -1.85 -21.54
CA ARG A 90 -11.53 -3.04 -20.92
C ARG A 90 -10.31 -3.59 -21.68
N ASP A 91 -10.24 -3.37 -23.00
CA ASP A 91 -9.11 -3.79 -23.83
C ASP A 91 -7.94 -2.78 -23.80
N VAL A 92 -8.14 -1.63 -23.14
CA VAL A 92 -7.18 -0.52 -23.04
C VAL A 92 -6.74 -0.28 -21.59
N TYR A 93 -7.57 -0.58 -20.60
CA TYR A 93 -7.31 -0.37 -19.19
C TYR A 93 -7.78 -1.54 -18.34
N VAL A 94 -6.88 -2.05 -17.49
CA VAL A 94 -7.15 -3.09 -16.50
C VAL A 94 -7.01 -2.49 -15.09
N PRO A 95 -8.12 -2.31 -14.35
CA PRO A 95 -8.10 -1.78 -12.99
C PRO A 95 -7.56 -2.76 -11.96
N GLY A 96 -6.97 -2.22 -10.90
CA GLY A 96 -6.76 -2.87 -9.60
C GLY A 96 -7.33 -2.02 -8.45
N PRO A 97 -7.13 -2.41 -7.19
CA PRO A 97 -7.53 -1.60 -6.04
C PRO A 97 -6.61 -0.39 -5.83
N ASP A 98 -7.14 0.66 -5.21
CA ASP A 98 -6.43 1.81 -4.63
C ASP A 98 -7.22 2.29 -3.40
N VAL A 99 -6.89 3.47 -2.86
CA VAL A 99 -7.59 4.09 -1.74
C VAL A 99 -9.10 4.17 -2.04
N GLY A 100 -9.90 3.64 -1.11
CA GLY A 100 -11.35 3.58 -1.23
C GLY A 100 -11.88 2.38 -2.02
N THR A 101 -11.02 1.47 -2.51
CA THR A 101 -11.46 0.22 -3.13
C THR A 101 -10.64 -0.99 -2.67
N ASN A 102 -11.17 -2.19 -2.86
CA ASN A 102 -10.54 -3.45 -2.44
C ASN A 102 -10.74 -4.59 -3.47
N ASP A 103 -10.36 -5.81 -3.10
CA ASP A 103 -10.48 -7.00 -3.93
C ASP A 103 -11.94 -7.40 -4.21
N ALA A 104 -12.88 -7.16 -3.28
CA ALA A 104 -14.31 -7.36 -3.51
C ALA A 104 -14.87 -6.42 -4.60
N ASP A 105 -14.35 -5.20 -4.68
CA ASP A 105 -14.67 -4.28 -5.77
C ASP A 105 -14.13 -4.78 -7.11
N MET A 106 -12.91 -5.32 -7.12
CA MET A 106 -12.33 -5.94 -8.32
C MET A 106 -13.12 -7.18 -8.77
N LYS A 107 -13.65 -7.96 -7.81
CA LYS A 107 -14.62 -9.04 -8.11
C LYS A 107 -15.85 -8.51 -8.82
N THR A 108 -16.43 -7.41 -8.34
CA THR A 108 -17.61 -6.80 -8.98
C THR A 108 -17.30 -6.38 -10.41
N ILE A 109 -16.14 -5.76 -10.65
CA ILE A 109 -15.72 -5.35 -11.99
C ILE A 109 -15.51 -6.56 -12.91
N ALA A 110 -14.85 -7.61 -12.41
CA ALA A 110 -14.61 -8.83 -13.15
C ALA A 110 -15.92 -9.56 -13.54
N ILE A 111 -16.92 -9.56 -12.66
CA ILE A 111 -18.25 -10.13 -12.96
C ILE A 111 -18.93 -9.35 -14.10
N GLU A 112 -18.89 -8.01 -14.05
CA GLU A 112 -19.57 -7.17 -15.06
C GLU A 112 -18.84 -7.14 -16.41
N ASN A 113 -17.50 -7.17 -16.41
CA ASN A 113 -16.68 -6.91 -17.60
C ASN A 113 -15.87 -8.12 -18.11
N GLY A 114 -15.86 -9.24 -17.39
CA GLY A 114 -15.07 -10.45 -17.69
C GLY A 114 -13.91 -10.65 -16.72
N LEU A 115 -13.52 -11.91 -16.51
CA LEU A 115 -12.58 -12.30 -15.46
C LEU A 115 -11.22 -11.59 -15.55
N ASP A 116 -10.70 -11.38 -16.76
CA ASP A 116 -9.39 -10.75 -16.99
C ASP A 116 -9.43 -9.21 -17.03
N SER A 117 -10.62 -8.63 -16.86
CA SER A 117 -10.83 -7.17 -16.90
C SER A 117 -10.51 -6.47 -15.56
N ALA A 118 -9.90 -7.16 -14.59
CA ALA A 118 -9.41 -6.58 -13.34
C ALA A 118 -8.26 -7.42 -12.75
N VAL A 119 -7.28 -6.77 -12.12
CA VAL A 119 -6.24 -7.43 -11.32
C VAL A 119 -6.61 -7.43 -9.84
N SER A 120 -5.91 -8.24 -9.03
CA SER A 120 -6.09 -8.29 -7.57
C SER A 120 -7.53 -8.59 -7.13
N LYS A 121 -8.22 -9.42 -7.91
CA LYS A 121 -9.49 -10.05 -7.53
C LYS A 121 -9.28 -10.98 -6.32
N PRO A 122 -10.34 -11.50 -5.71
CA PRO A 122 -10.23 -12.51 -4.69
C PRO A 122 -9.55 -13.79 -5.22
N ALA A 123 -8.95 -14.56 -4.32
CA ALA A 123 -8.10 -15.69 -4.67
C ALA A 123 -8.84 -16.81 -5.45
N ASP A 124 -10.11 -17.03 -5.14
CA ASP A 124 -11.00 -17.97 -5.83
C ASP A 124 -11.30 -17.56 -7.29
N MET A 125 -11.04 -16.30 -7.65
CA MET A 125 -11.15 -15.77 -9.01
C MET A 125 -9.78 -15.61 -9.70
N GLY A 126 -8.74 -16.28 -9.19
CA GLY A 126 -7.38 -16.25 -9.74
C GLY A 126 -6.61 -14.97 -9.45
N GLY A 127 -7.09 -14.13 -8.53
CA GLY A 127 -6.32 -13.00 -8.03
C GLY A 127 -5.38 -13.38 -6.88
N ASN A 128 -4.59 -12.41 -6.44
CA ASN A 128 -3.58 -12.62 -5.41
C ASN A 128 -4.06 -12.04 -4.07
N ARG A 129 -3.75 -12.72 -2.98
CA ARG A 129 -4.03 -12.29 -1.60
C ARG A 129 -3.06 -11.18 -1.17
N ILE A 130 -2.99 -10.09 -1.94
CA ILE A 130 -1.93 -9.06 -1.85
C ILE A 130 -1.88 -8.45 -0.45
N ASP A 131 -3.04 -8.05 0.09
CA ASP A 131 -3.10 -7.39 1.40
C ASP A 131 -2.93 -8.39 2.54
N GLU A 132 -3.44 -9.61 2.41
CA GLU A 132 -3.30 -10.64 3.45
C GLU A 132 -1.88 -11.22 3.53
N LEU A 133 -1.16 -11.29 2.41
CA LEU A 133 0.23 -11.75 2.36
C LEU A 133 1.22 -10.58 2.54
N GLY A 134 0.78 -9.34 2.29
CA GLY A 134 1.62 -8.15 2.33
C GLY A 134 2.59 -8.07 1.15
N ALA A 135 2.12 -8.36 -0.07
CA ALA A 135 3.01 -8.39 -1.24
C ALA A 135 3.70 -7.04 -1.51
N ALA A 136 2.99 -5.92 -1.29
CA ALA A 136 3.58 -4.58 -1.37
C ALA A 136 4.72 -4.40 -0.36
N ALA A 137 4.53 -4.85 0.88
CA ALA A 137 5.56 -4.85 1.90
C ALA A 137 6.74 -5.76 1.54
N GLY A 138 6.47 -6.93 0.97
CA GLY A 138 7.50 -7.82 0.43
C GLY A 138 8.36 -7.13 -0.63
N GLY A 139 7.76 -6.32 -1.50
CA GLY A 139 8.48 -5.48 -2.46
C GLY A 139 9.41 -4.46 -1.79
N VAL A 140 8.96 -3.80 -0.70
CA VAL A 140 9.81 -2.88 0.09
C VAL A 140 11.01 -3.62 0.68
N ILE A 141 10.80 -4.82 1.23
CA ILE A 141 11.91 -5.60 1.81
C ILE A 141 12.90 -6.05 0.73
N ILE A 142 12.40 -6.52 -0.42
CA ILE A 142 13.26 -6.87 -1.56
C ILE A 142 14.07 -5.66 -2.03
N ALA A 143 13.44 -4.49 -2.13
CA ALA A 143 14.12 -3.26 -2.52
C ALA A 143 15.22 -2.87 -1.51
N LEU A 144 14.96 -2.99 -0.20
CA LEU A 144 15.99 -2.76 0.82
C LEU A 144 17.15 -3.75 0.70
N GLN A 145 16.87 -5.04 0.58
CA GLN A 145 17.91 -6.07 0.43
C GLN A 145 18.76 -5.80 -0.81
N THR A 146 18.10 -5.51 -1.94
CA THR A 146 18.78 -5.15 -3.20
C THR A 146 19.63 -3.89 -3.02
N LEU A 147 19.11 -2.87 -2.32
CA LEU A 147 19.85 -1.64 -2.04
C LEU A 147 21.13 -1.94 -1.26
N LEU A 148 21.04 -2.70 -0.18
CA LEU A 148 22.20 -3.09 0.64
C LEU A 148 23.24 -3.87 -0.17
N GLU A 149 22.81 -4.72 -1.10
CA GLU A 149 23.68 -5.48 -2.00
C GLU A 149 24.40 -4.59 -3.02
N ILE A 150 23.74 -3.56 -3.57
CA ILE A 150 24.31 -2.70 -4.61
C ILE A 150 25.05 -1.47 -4.06
N MET A 151 24.74 -1.03 -2.84
CA MET A 151 25.39 0.12 -2.19
C MET A 151 26.93 0.07 -2.18
N PRO A 152 27.61 -1.09 -2.04
CA PRO A 152 29.07 -1.11 -2.09
C PRO A 152 29.63 -0.59 -3.41
N ARG A 153 28.88 -0.71 -4.51
CA ARG A 153 29.26 -0.22 -5.83
C ARG A 153 29.32 1.31 -5.88
N LEU A 154 28.62 2.01 -4.99
CA LEU A 154 28.65 3.48 -4.93
C LEU A 154 30.03 4.01 -4.51
N ARG A 155 30.88 3.20 -3.88
CA ARG A 155 32.25 3.58 -3.44
C ARG A 155 33.18 4.00 -4.59
N VAL A 156 32.81 3.72 -5.84
CA VAL A 156 33.51 4.26 -7.03
C VAL A 156 33.36 5.78 -7.15
N LEU A 157 32.33 6.37 -6.54
CA LEU A 157 32.08 7.79 -6.51
C LEU A 157 32.80 8.42 -5.31
N PRO A 158 33.56 9.52 -5.48
CA PRO A 158 34.35 10.12 -4.40
C PRO A 158 33.57 10.43 -3.12
N GLN A 159 32.31 10.83 -3.24
CA GLN A 159 31.44 11.16 -2.09
C GLN A 159 31.03 9.94 -1.26
N PHE A 160 31.21 8.72 -1.76
CA PHE A 160 30.84 7.48 -1.08
C PHE A 160 32.04 6.56 -0.83
N VAL A 161 33.28 7.03 -1.03
CA VAL A 161 34.49 6.18 -0.88
C VAL A 161 34.57 5.52 0.50
N ASN A 162 34.14 6.24 1.54
CA ASN A 162 34.10 5.77 2.93
C ASN A 162 32.71 5.30 3.35
N LEU A 163 31.81 4.98 2.41
CA LEU A 163 30.48 4.47 2.75
C LEU A 163 30.60 3.12 3.44
N GLU A 164 30.28 3.08 4.73
CA GLU A 164 30.13 1.85 5.51
C GLU A 164 28.72 1.32 5.34
N ILE A 165 28.59 0.01 5.13
CA ILE A 165 27.30 -0.67 5.01
C ILE A 165 27.21 -1.61 6.20
N PRO A 166 26.22 -1.41 7.09
CA PRO A 166 26.10 -2.23 8.28
C PRO A 166 25.80 -3.69 7.91
N GLU A 167 26.30 -4.61 8.72
CA GLU A 167 25.87 -6.00 8.65
C GLU A 167 24.42 -6.14 9.12
N SER A 168 23.74 -7.22 8.72
CA SER A 168 22.34 -7.50 9.10
C SER A 168 22.06 -7.40 10.60
N LYS A 169 23.01 -7.80 11.44
CA LYS A 169 22.90 -7.76 12.91
C LYS A 169 22.98 -6.35 13.51
N ASP A 170 23.61 -5.43 12.78
CA ASP A 170 23.84 -4.04 13.18
C ASP A 170 22.79 -3.09 12.56
N LEU A 171 21.92 -3.63 11.70
CA LEU A 171 20.83 -2.89 11.08
C LEU A 171 19.71 -2.58 12.09
N GLU A 172 19.48 -1.29 12.29
CA GLU A 172 18.39 -0.74 13.07
C GLU A 172 17.37 -0.06 12.15
N ILE A 173 16.10 -0.40 12.32
CA ILE A 173 15.03 0.02 11.41
C ILE A 173 13.93 0.76 12.16
N LEU A 174 13.55 1.91 11.61
CA LEU A 174 12.39 2.70 12.00
C LEU A 174 11.36 2.62 10.86
N ILE A 175 10.11 2.29 11.19
CA ILE A 175 9.03 2.18 10.22
C ILE A 175 8.00 3.29 10.49
N GLN A 176 7.98 4.29 9.62
CA GLN A 176 6.94 5.30 9.64
C GLN A 176 5.67 4.76 8.99
N GLY A 177 4.58 4.68 9.75
CA GLY A 177 3.29 4.18 9.28
C GLY A 177 3.13 2.67 9.42
N PHE A 178 2.61 2.22 10.56
CA PHE A 178 2.33 0.83 10.90
C PHE A 178 0.93 0.39 10.42
N GLY A 179 0.58 0.78 9.19
CA GLY A 179 -0.61 0.31 8.47
C GLY A 179 -0.36 -1.01 7.73
N ALA A 180 -1.18 -1.32 6.73
CA ALA A 180 -1.06 -2.57 5.95
C ALA A 180 0.36 -2.85 5.42
N VAL A 181 1.01 -1.85 4.82
CA VAL A 181 2.38 -2.03 4.30
C VAL A 181 3.40 -2.10 5.45
N GLY A 182 3.37 -1.17 6.40
CA GLY A 182 4.37 -1.11 7.47
C GLY A 182 4.33 -2.31 8.42
N ALA A 183 3.13 -2.76 8.81
CA ALA A 183 2.97 -3.91 9.68
C ALA A 183 3.45 -5.20 9.00
N HIS A 184 3.08 -5.41 7.72
CA HIS A 184 3.60 -6.53 6.95
C HIS A 184 5.10 -6.41 6.67
N ALA A 185 5.64 -5.19 6.47
CA ALA A 185 7.06 -4.98 6.25
C ALA A 185 7.85 -5.37 7.49
N ALA A 186 7.36 -4.97 8.67
CA ALA A 186 7.95 -5.36 9.94
C ALA A 186 7.99 -6.88 10.12
N ARG A 187 6.86 -7.55 9.87
CA ARG A 187 6.75 -9.01 9.95
C ARG A 187 7.70 -9.71 8.97
N ILE A 188 7.64 -9.34 7.68
CA ILE A 188 8.45 -9.96 6.62
C ILE A 188 9.94 -9.72 6.85
N MET A 189 10.32 -8.54 7.36
CA MET A 189 11.70 -8.25 7.74
C MET A 189 12.19 -9.23 8.80
N LYS A 190 11.40 -9.46 9.85
CA LYS A 190 11.77 -10.37 10.94
C LYS A 190 11.86 -11.82 10.46
N GLU A 191 11.00 -12.24 9.54
CA GLU A 191 11.03 -13.57 8.93
C GLU A 191 12.26 -13.77 8.04
N ARG A 192 12.65 -12.76 7.24
CA ARG A 192 13.75 -12.86 6.28
C ARG A 192 15.12 -12.58 6.88
N ILE A 193 15.18 -11.68 7.84
CA ILE A 193 16.42 -11.22 8.49
C ILE A 193 16.20 -11.18 10.01
N PRO A 194 16.19 -12.34 10.70
CA PRO A 194 15.84 -12.43 12.11
C PRO A 194 16.70 -11.57 13.05
N GLU A 195 17.93 -11.24 12.64
CA GLU A 195 18.89 -10.44 13.43
C GLU A 195 18.61 -8.94 13.39
N VAL A 196 17.84 -8.46 12.40
CA VAL A 196 17.50 -7.03 12.27
C VAL A 196 16.66 -6.57 13.46
N LYS A 197 16.98 -5.38 13.96
CA LYS A 197 16.25 -4.73 15.04
C LYS A 197 15.32 -3.68 14.47
N ILE A 198 14.03 -3.95 14.52
CA ILE A 198 13.02 -2.89 14.32
C ILE A 198 12.88 -2.19 15.67
N ILE A 199 13.46 -1.00 15.77
CA ILE A 199 13.59 -0.26 17.02
C ILE A 199 12.50 0.80 17.18
N GLY A 200 11.72 1.06 16.14
CA GLY A 200 10.63 2.02 16.24
C GLY A 200 9.58 1.89 15.13
N ILE A 201 8.34 2.19 15.49
CA ILE A 201 7.19 2.24 14.57
C ILE A 201 6.35 3.47 14.87
N SER A 202 5.63 3.99 13.88
CA SER A 202 4.64 5.07 14.09
C SER A 202 3.31 4.74 13.42
N ASP A 203 2.21 5.27 13.95
CA ASP A 203 0.91 5.34 13.26
C ASP A 203 0.26 6.72 13.51
N LEU A 204 -1.03 6.86 13.23
CA LEU A 204 -1.75 8.13 13.39
C LEU A 204 -1.82 8.62 14.84
N GLU A 205 -1.61 7.73 15.82
CA GLU A 205 -1.77 8.06 17.24
C GLU A 205 -0.46 8.32 17.97
N GLY A 206 0.69 8.14 17.30
CA GLY A 206 2.01 8.37 17.89
C GLY A 206 3.06 7.40 17.38
N TYR A 207 4.08 7.15 18.20
CA TYR A 207 5.14 6.21 17.88
C TYR A 207 5.63 5.45 19.11
N LEU A 208 6.14 4.25 18.85
CA LEU A 208 6.81 3.38 19.81
C LEU A 208 8.29 3.31 19.47
N PHE A 209 9.15 3.34 20.50
CA PHE A 209 10.60 3.22 20.35
C PHE A 209 11.20 2.35 21.44
N ASN A 210 12.04 1.39 21.05
CA ASN A 210 12.84 0.57 21.94
C ASN A 210 14.18 0.25 21.28
N LYS A 211 15.26 0.79 21.83
CA LYS A 211 16.62 0.59 21.29
C LYS A 211 17.04 -0.89 21.27
N SER A 212 16.48 -1.71 22.15
CA SER A 212 16.72 -3.16 22.18
C SER A 212 15.88 -3.95 21.15
N GLY A 213 14.93 -3.29 20.47
CA GLY A 213 14.00 -3.89 19.51
C GLY A 213 12.56 -3.97 20.03
N LEU A 214 11.61 -3.89 19.11
CA LEU A 214 10.17 -3.99 19.38
C LEU A 214 9.67 -5.44 19.21
N PRO A 215 8.62 -5.86 19.94
CA PRO A 215 8.01 -7.19 19.83
C PRO A 215 7.09 -7.26 18.60
N ILE A 216 7.67 -7.39 17.40
CA ILE A 216 6.95 -7.25 16.13
C ILE A 216 5.81 -8.25 15.95
N GLU A 217 5.97 -9.50 16.41
CA GLU A 217 4.91 -10.52 16.30
C GLU A 217 3.66 -10.14 17.08
N GLU A 218 3.83 -9.53 18.26
CA GLU A 218 2.76 -9.04 19.10
C GLU A 218 2.11 -7.80 18.48
N LEU A 219 2.92 -6.82 18.07
CA LEU A 219 2.44 -5.60 17.42
C LEU A 219 1.68 -5.90 16.12
N PHE A 220 2.09 -6.92 15.37
CA PHE A 220 1.37 -7.36 14.17
C PHE A 220 0.00 -7.99 14.48
N LYS A 221 -0.15 -8.69 15.61
CA LYS A 221 -1.46 -9.19 16.08
C LYS A 221 -2.37 -8.03 16.47
N PHE A 222 -1.87 -7.08 17.26
CA PHE A 222 -2.58 -5.84 17.58
C PHE A 222 -3.06 -5.12 16.32
N TRP A 223 -2.18 -4.98 15.32
CA TRP A 223 -2.55 -4.36 14.04
C TRP A 223 -3.67 -5.10 13.32
N LYS A 224 -3.66 -6.44 13.30
CA LYS A 224 -4.71 -7.22 12.65
C LYS A 224 -6.09 -6.97 13.26
N GLU A 225 -6.14 -6.86 14.59
CA GLU A 225 -7.35 -6.69 15.39
C GLU A 225 -7.84 -5.23 15.41
N GLN A 226 -6.95 -4.27 15.64
CA GLN A 226 -7.31 -2.88 15.94
C GLN A 226 -6.93 -1.88 14.84
N LYS A 227 -6.12 -2.28 13.85
CA LYS A 227 -5.53 -1.43 12.78
C LYS A 227 -4.58 -0.32 13.25
N LEU A 228 -4.88 0.37 14.35
CA LEU A 228 -3.98 1.29 15.05
C LEU A 228 -3.36 0.56 16.25
N VAL A 229 -2.08 0.80 16.50
CA VAL A 229 -1.28 -0.03 17.43
C VAL A 229 -0.63 0.80 18.52
N THR A 230 -0.09 1.98 18.21
CA THR A 230 0.86 2.64 19.11
C THR A 230 0.23 3.02 20.46
N ASN A 231 -0.95 3.64 20.44
CA ASN A 231 -1.68 4.06 21.65
C ASN A 231 -2.31 2.89 22.40
N ALA A 232 -2.90 1.93 21.67
CA ALA A 232 -3.47 0.72 22.25
C ALA A 232 -2.41 -0.10 22.99
N TYR A 233 -1.29 -0.38 22.32
CA TYR A 233 -0.17 -1.10 22.90
C TYR A 233 0.41 -0.36 24.12
N PHE A 234 0.48 0.97 24.06
CA PHE A 234 0.90 1.78 25.20
C PHE A 234 -0.03 1.59 26.41
N LYS A 235 -1.35 1.70 26.22
CA LYS A 235 -2.35 1.58 27.29
C LYS A 235 -2.42 0.18 27.89
N GLU A 236 -2.22 -0.85 27.08
CA GLU A 236 -2.36 -2.24 27.54
C GLU A 236 -1.06 -2.79 28.14
N ASN A 237 0.10 -2.44 27.58
CA ASN A 237 1.38 -3.10 27.93
C ASN A 237 2.41 -2.17 28.59
N ILE A 238 2.43 -0.88 28.23
CA ILE A 238 3.51 0.03 28.68
C ILE A 238 3.12 0.80 29.94
N ILE A 239 1.88 1.31 30.01
CA ILE A 239 1.46 2.23 31.08
C ILE A 239 1.51 1.58 32.47
N LEU A 240 1.31 0.26 32.55
CA LEU A 240 1.32 -0.52 33.79
C LEU A 240 2.73 -0.56 34.43
N GLU A 241 3.76 -0.64 33.61
CA GLU A 241 5.16 -0.64 34.05
C GLU A 241 5.79 0.77 34.09
N GLY A 242 5.13 1.74 33.43
CA GLY A 242 5.55 3.13 33.39
C GLY A 242 6.97 3.32 32.86
N TYR A 243 7.78 4.10 33.56
CA TYR A 243 9.16 4.42 33.15
C TYR A 243 10.10 3.21 33.10
N LYS A 244 9.77 2.11 33.79
CA LYS A 244 10.59 0.89 33.83
C LYS A 244 10.51 0.09 32.53
N HIS A 245 9.41 0.22 31.78
CA HIS A 245 9.26 -0.46 30.51
C HIS A 245 10.32 0.04 29.50
N PRO A 246 11.01 -0.84 28.76
CA PRO A 246 12.08 -0.43 27.83
C PRO A 246 11.53 0.30 26.60
N THR A 247 10.32 -0.06 26.14
CA THR A 247 9.65 0.64 25.05
C THR A 247 9.03 1.95 25.53
N LYS A 248 9.27 3.03 24.79
CA LYS A 248 8.73 4.37 25.02
C LYS A 248 7.66 4.69 23.97
N PHE A 249 6.61 5.37 24.41
CA PHE A 249 5.55 5.91 23.55
C PHE A 249 5.61 7.44 23.58
N SER A 250 5.41 8.08 22.43
CA SER A 250 5.18 9.52 22.40
C SER A 250 4.36 9.97 21.19
N THR A 251 3.72 11.12 21.35
CA THR A 251 3.02 11.85 20.29
C THR A 251 3.76 13.13 19.87
N ASN A 252 4.83 13.50 20.58
CA ASN A 252 5.61 14.70 20.30
C ASN A 252 6.69 14.37 19.25
N PRO A 253 6.74 15.05 18.10
CA PRO A 253 7.74 14.75 17.05
C PRO A 253 9.20 14.92 17.51
N ASN A 254 9.47 15.68 18.57
CA ASN A 254 10.82 15.99 19.06
C ASN A 254 11.32 15.07 20.20
N ASN A 255 10.57 14.03 20.56
CA ASN A 255 10.94 13.10 21.65
C ASN A 255 11.75 11.87 21.17
N LEU A 256 12.19 11.86 19.91
CA LEU A 256 13.12 10.87 19.33
C LEU A 256 14.51 11.46 19.12
#